data_AF-A0A0X8JUH5-F1
#
_entry.id   AF-A0A0X8JUH5-F1
#
_cell.length_a   1.000
_cell.length_b   1.000
_cell.length_c   1.000
_cell.angle_alpha   90.00
_cell.angle_beta   90.00
_cell.angle_gamma   90.00
#
_symmetry.space_group_name_H-M   'P 1'
#
loop_
_entity.id
_entity.type
_entity.pdbx_description
1 polymer ?
#
loop_
_entity_poly.entity_id
_entity_poly.type
_entity_poly.pdbx_seq_one_letter_code
_entity_poly.pdbx_strand_id
1 'polypeptide(L)'
;MNEEYLLNLAQESNNKQAWIGTRPPFNMEVVDLLNCTNFRLTTEYHQKYDVVWLYEHMLSDLKYNGWKIILDEIIRMISQKGKIVIRSCETEQMTIVKIKSYFYRRYGLNVFLEFESFNKESMIWTIVLNVQRENFELYKDSSWTFAMLTSGKKEENVLKFIKSIRNSEEGLKHEIIIAGPRSKNYDIYNVKYLDLSDFRDEQYAEISRKKNAIANIATKANILIAHDRYVLSDSFFSGFKNFGYDFDFLTIKQYYESGKEFPAYCCRASSDLIWATPFKVDNYNQCYESQYINGGLMIFKTNTLKNIKFNDLLMWNQMEDVEICKEFMKCGIVPRMNYFSAAKTLGISEKYTGTFKKVPRNLELIVNPVNMELEDYDEKNNYIYSFIAKILPKKFKSSKFYLKIRKKLIGR
;
A
#
# COMPACT_ATOMS: atom_id res chain seq x y z
N MET A 1 -5.28 18.48 -23.02
CA MET A 1 -4.65 17.29 -23.61
C MET A 1 -4.56 17.60 -25.09
N ASN A 2 -3.35 17.91 -25.58
CA ASN A 2 -3.16 18.42 -26.95
C ASN A 2 -2.31 17.48 -27.82
N GLU A 3 -1.77 16.41 -27.22
CA GLU A 3 -0.96 15.42 -27.93
C GLU A 3 -1.89 14.47 -28.70
N GLU A 4 -1.69 14.36 -30.02
CA GLU A 4 -2.51 13.53 -30.91
C GLU A 4 -2.58 12.07 -30.43
N TYR A 5 -1.46 11.52 -29.98
CA TYR A 5 -1.40 10.17 -29.43
C TYR A 5 -2.37 9.95 -28.26
N LEU A 6 -2.44 10.91 -27.32
CA LEU A 6 -3.32 10.81 -26.15
C LEU A 6 -4.78 10.99 -26.55
N LEU A 7 -5.06 11.85 -27.52
CA LEU A 7 -6.41 12.03 -28.07
C LEU A 7 -6.90 10.74 -28.72
N ASN A 8 -6.07 10.10 -29.54
CA ASN A 8 -6.38 8.82 -30.18
C ASN A 8 -6.64 7.73 -29.12
N LEU A 9 -5.74 7.58 -28.14
CA LEU A 9 -5.91 6.62 -27.05
C LEU A 9 -7.21 6.82 -26.28
N ALA A 10 -7.57 8.08 -26.00
CA ALA A 10 -8.79 8.42 -25.27
C ALA A 10 -10.07 8.14 -26.08
N GLN A 11 -9.99 8.23 -27.42
CA GLN A 11 -11.12 8.01 -28.33
C GLN A 11 -11.33 6.54 -28.71
N GLU A 12 -10.42 5.63 -28.33
CA GLU A 12 -10.57 4.19 -28.57
C GLU A 12 -11.79 3.63 -27.81
N SER A 13 -12.92 3.50 -28.51
CA SER A 13 -14.24 3.18 -27.95
C SER A 13 -14.37 1.79 -27.33
N ASN A 14 -13.44 0.88 -27.64
CA ASN A 14 -13.46 -0.48 -27.13
C ASN A 14 -12.79 -0.61 -25.74
N ASN A 15 -12.03 0.39 -25.31
CA ASN A 15 -11.29 0.33 -24.06
C ASN A 15 -12.17 0.69 -22.87
N LYS A 16 -12.08 -0.09 -21.79
CA LYS A 16 -12.56 0.34 -20.46
C LYS A 16 -11.54 1.28 -19.86
N GLN A 17 -11.92 2.55 -19.67
CA GLN A 17 -11.00 3.60 -19.23
C GLN A 17 -11.42 4.18 -17.88
N ALA A 18 -10.46 4.32 -16.96
CA ALA A 18 -10.62 5.00 -15.69
C ALA A 18 -9.87 6.34 -15.67
N TRP A 19 -10.53 7.38 -15.19
CA TRP A 19 -9.94 8.70 -14.95
C TRP A 19 -9.79 8.95 -13.45
N ILE A 20 -8.53 9.03 -12.97
CA ILE A 20 -8.25 9.39 -11.58
C ILE A 20 -8.40 10.92 -11.45
N GLY A 21 -9.50 11.36 -10.85
CA GLY A 21 -9.82 12.78 -10.73
C GLY A 21 -11.32 13.03 -10.66
N THR A 22 -11.76 14.17 -11.17
CA THR A 22 -13.16 14.61 -11.11
C THR A 22 -13.73 15.05 -12.46
N ARG A 23 -12.87 15.39 -13.42
CA ARG A 23 -13.27 16.02 -14.69
C ARG A 23 -12.59 15.32 -15.87
N PRO A 24 -13.08 14.14 -16.28
CA PRO A 24 -12.53 13.45 -17.44
C PRO A 24 -12.80 14.28 -18.71
N PRO A 25 -11.83 14.36 -19.64
CA PRO A 25 -12.02 15.09 -20.90
C PRO A 25 -12.91 14.34 -21.90
N PHE A 26 -13.12 13.03 -21.69
CA PHE A 26 -13.93 12.15 -22.55
C PHE A 26 -14.83 11.25 -21.70
N ASN A 27 -15.59 10.37 -22.36
CA ASN A 27 -16.44 9.39 -21.68
C ASN A 27 -15.59 8.29 -20.99
N MET A 28 -15.17 8.56 -19.77
CA MET A 28 -14.33 7.70 -18.93
C MET A 28 -14.98 7.55 -17.56
N GLU A 29 -14.77 6.41 -16.90
CA GLU A 29 -15.26 6.21 -15.53
C GLU A 29 -14.40 7.04 -14.56
N VAL A 30 -15.05 7.92 -13.80
CA VAL A 30 -14.38 8.78 -12.82
C VAL A 30 -14.12 7.97 -11.54
N VAL A 31 -12.88 7.98 -11.06
CA VAL A 31 -12.45 7.24 -9.87
C VAL A 31 -11.82 8.19 -8.85
N ASP A 32 -12.45 8.29 -7.67
CA ASP A 32 -11.99 9.14 -6.57
C ASP A 32 -10.94 8.44 -5.68
N LEU A 33 -9.81 8.08 -6.28
CA LEU A 33 -8.72 7.40 -5.58
C LEU A 33 -8.09 8.27 -4.47
N LEU A 34 -7.97 9.58 -4.70
CA LEU A 34 -7.18 10.48 -3.86
C LEU A 34 -7.82 10.78 -2.50
N ASN A 35 -9.13 10.53 -2.36
CA ASN A 35 -9.86 10.66 -1.10
C ASN A 35 -10.03 9.33 -0.35
N CYS A 36 -9.59 8.20 -0.91
CA CYS A 36 -9.66 6.90 -0.25
C CYS A 36 -8.65 6.80 0.92
N THR A 37 -9.02 6.05 1.96
CA THR A 37 -8.09 5.65 3.03
C THR A 37 -7.13 4.59 2.49
N ASN A 38 -5.84 4.74 2.81
CA ASN A 38 -4.72 3.98 2.25
C ASN A 38 -4.71 4.01 0.70
N PHE A 39 -5.30 5.03 0.06
CA PHE A 39 -5.56 5.05 -1.40
C PHE A 39 -6.03 3.68 -1.93
N ARG A 40 -6.92 3.01 -1.20
CA ARG A 40 -7.40 1.67 -1.53
C ARG A 40 -8.82 1.77 -2.05
N LEU A 41 -9.02 1.34 -3.29
CA LEU A 41 -10.34 1.28 -3.91
C LEU A 41 -11.07 0.00 -3.48
N THR A 42 -12.39 0.01 -3.66
CA THR A 42 -13.21 -1.19 -3.59
C THR A 42 -12.79 -2.17 -4.69
N THR A 43 -13.01 -3.46 -4.44
CA THR A 43 -12.57 -4.55 -5.33
C THR A 43 -13.19 -4.52 -6.72
N GLU A 44 -14.30 -3.81 -6.91
CA GLU A 44 -14.95 -3.62 -8.21
C GLU A 44 -14.11 -2.81 -9.21
N TYR A 45 -13.15 -2.02 -8.73
CA TYR A 45 -12.23 -1.25 -9.59
C TYR A 45 -10.97 -2.04 -9.94
N HIS A 46 -10.68 -3.15 -9.26
CA HIS A 46 -9.48 -3.95 -9.52
C HIS A 46 -9.67 -4.79 -10.78
N GLN A 47 -8.60 -4.93 -11.57
CA GLN A 47 -8.50 -5.85 -12.71
C GLN A 47 -9.51 -5.58 -13.82
N LYS A 48 -9.99 -4.32 -13.93
CA LYS A 48 -11.15 -3.95 -14.74
C LYS A 48 -10.78 -3.16 -16.00
N TYR A 49 -9.74 -2.33 -15.94
CA TYR A 49 -9.50 -1.30 -16.93
C TYR A 49 -8.40 -1.66 -17.91
N ASP A 50 -8.60 -1.26 -19.17
CA ASP A 50 -7.61 -1.34 -20.23
C ASP A 50 -6.71 -0.11 -20.22
N VAL A 51 -7.22 1.04 -19.76
CA VAL A 51 -6.47 2.28 -19.61
C VAL A 51 -6.80 2.97 -18.28
N VAL A 52 -5.79 3.33 -17.50
CA VAL A 52 -5.95 4.14 -16.28
C VAL A 52 -5.18 5.45 -16.43
N TRP A 53 -5.90 6.57 -16.26
CA TRP A 53 -5.39 7.92 -16.45
C TRP A 53 -5.12 8.61 -15.12
N LEU A 54 -3.85 8.78 -14.78
CA LEU A 54 -3.38 9.69 -13.74
C LEU A 54 -2.84 10.97 -14.40
N TYR A 55 -3.77 11.81 -14.86
CA TYR A 55 -3.47 12.95 -15.72
C TYR A 55 -4.02 14.30 -15.22
N GLU A 56 -5.18 14.32 -14.53
CA GLU A 56 -5.78 15.57 -14.02
C GLU A 56 -4.85 16.28 -13.05
N HIS A 57 -4.36 15.53 -12.06
CA HIS A 57 -3.38 15.96 -11.07
C HIS A 57 -2.01 15.42 -11.43
N MET A 58 -0.95 16.20 -11.23
CA MET A 58 0.40 15.69 -11.45
C MET A 58 0.76 14.73 -10.32
N LEU A 59 1.44 13.63 -10.64
CA LEU A 59 1.94 12.69 -9.64
C LEU A 59 2.85 13.38 -8.60
N SER A 60 3.62 14.38 -9.03
CA SER A 60 4.46 15.26 -8.20
C SER A 60 3.66 16.07 -7.17
N ASP A 61 2.40 16.36 -7.45
CA ASP A 61 1.53 17.12 -6.55
C ASP A 61 0.89 16.19 -5.50
N LEU A 62 0.94 14.87 -5.69
CA LEU A 62 0.31 13.94 -4.77
C LEU A 62 1.19 13.82 -3.51
N LYS A 63 0.59 14.08 -2.34
CA LYS A 63 1.14 13.96 -0.97
C LYS A 63 2.53 13.29 -0.97
N TYR A 64 3.58 14.03 -0.59
CA TYR A 64 5.01 13.72 -0.84
C TYR A 64 5.49 12.28 -0.53
N ASN A 65 4.78 11.50 0.30
CA ASN A 65 5.13 10.10 0.61
C ASN A 65 4.06 9.07 0.18
N GLY A 66 3.00 9.48 -0.51
CA GLY A 66 1.86 8.61 -0.90
C GLY A 66 1.92 8.10 -2.35
N TRP A 67 2.75 8.70 -3.21
CA TRP A 67 2.77 8.42 -4.65
C TRP A 67 2.97 6.93 -4.97
N LYS A 68 3.83 6.22 -4.24
CA LYS A 68 4.05 4.77 -4.43
C LYS A 68 2.78 3.96 -4.17
N ILE A 69 1.98 4.36 -3.18
CA ILE A 69 0.72 3.72 -2.82
C ILE A 69 -0.31 3.93 -3.94
N ILE A 70 -0.36 5.14 -4.49
CA ILE A 70 -1.22 5.50 -5.62
C ILE A 70 -0.83 4.69 -6.86
N LEU A 71 0.47 4.63 -7.19
CA LEU A 71 0.95 3.81 -8.30
C LEU A 71 0.67 2.31 -8.09
N ASP A 72 0.82 1.81 -6.86
CA ASP A 72 0.48 0.43 -6.51
C ASP A 72 -1.02 0.16 -6.74
N GLU A 73 -1.89 1.11 -6.40
CA GLU A 73 -3.33 0.96 -6.60
C GLU A 73 -3.75 1.02 -8.08
N ILE A 74 -3.21 1.95 -8.87
CA ILE A 74 -3.55 2.03 -10.31
C ILE A 74 -3.08 0.78 -11.08
N ILE A 75 -1.98 0.14 -10.67
CA ILE A 75 -1.55 -1.15 -11.24
C ILE A 75 -2.62 -2.22 -11.01
N ARG A 76 -3.28 -2.18 -9.85
CA ARG A 76 -4.33 -3.14 -9.48
C ARG A 76 -5.62 -2.90 -10.23
N MET A 77 -5.86 -1.66 -10.67
CA MET A 77 -7.02 -1.31 -11.50
C MET A 77 -6.91 -1.89 -12.92
N ILE A 78 -5.70 -1.99 -13.46
CA ILE A 78 -5.44 -2.51 -14.80
C ILE A 78 -5.76 -4.01 -14.88
N SER A 79 -6.39 -4.42 -15.99
CA SER A 79 -6.62 -5.82 -16.37
C SER A 79 -5.28 -6.56 -16.58
N GLN A 80 -5.28 -7.78 -17.13
CA GLN A 80 -4.01 -8.51 -17.30
C GLN A 80 -3.01 -7.75 -18.19
N LYS A 81 -3.51 -6.99 -19.18
CA LYS A 81 -2.73 -6.13 -20.06
C LYS A 81 -3.47 -4.80 -20.21
N GLY A 82 -2.76 -3.70 -20.02
CA GLY A 82 -3.35 -2.38 -20.22
C GLY A 82 -2.32 -1.27 -20.23
N LYS A 83 -2.80 -0.03 -20.25
CA LYS A 83 -1.96 1.17 -20.32
C LYS A 83 -2.18 2.05 -19.11
N ILE A 84 -1.10 2.61 -18.59
CA ILE A 84 -1.14 3.59 -17.51
C ILE A 84 -0.61 4.91 -18.07
N VAL A 85 -1.43 5.96 -17.99
CA VAL A 85 -1.05 7.31 -18.40
C VAL A 85 -0.70 8.11 -17.15
N ILE A 86 0.52 8.66 -17.10
CA ILE A 86 1.01 9.44 -15.96
C ILE A 86 1.48 10.80 -16.45
N ARG A 87 1.07 11.84 -15.71
CA ARG A 87 1.62 13.18 -15.83
C ARG A 87 2.33 13.57 -14.54
N SER A 88 3.54 14.13 -14.64
CA SER A 88 4.33 14.56 -13.47
C SER A 88 5.19 15.78 -13.80
N CYS A 89 5.37 16.69 -12.85
CA CYS A 89 6.41 17.72 -12.90
C CYS A 89 7.73 17.16 -12.35
N GLU A 90 8.87 17.60 -12.89
CA GLU A 90 10.19 17.40 -12.27
C GLU A 90 10.33 18.27 -11.02
N THR A 91 10.69 17.65 -9.90
CA THR A 91 11.01 18.30 -8.64
C THR A 91 12.21 17.61 -7.99
N GLU A 92 12.78 18.21 -6.94
CA GLU A 92 13.87 17.58 -6.18
C GLU A 92 13.45 16.22 -5.58
N GLN A 93 12.17 16.03 -5.30
CA GLN A 93 11.62 14.82 -4.68
C GLN A 93 10.98 13.86 -5.69
N MET A 94 10.62 14.32 -6.88
CA MET A 94 9.96 13.54 -7.92
C MET A 94 10.59 13.78 -9.28
N THR A 95 11.26 12.76 -9.81
CA THR A 95 11.84 12.80 -11.16
C THR A 95 11.25 11.71 -12.03
N ILE A 96 11.29 11.88 -13.35
CA ILE A 96 10.85 10.85 -14.28
C ILE A 96 11.61 9.54 -14.08
N VAL A 97 12.87 9.61 -13.64
CA VAL A 97 13.71 8.45 -13.33
C VAL A 97 13.12 7.64 -12.16
N LYS A 98 12.62 8.29 -11.11
CA LYS A 98 11.98 7.59 -9.98
C LYS A 98 10.73 6.84 -10.41
N ILE A 99 9.91 7.46 -11.26
CA ILE A 99 8.67 6.87 -11.78
C ILE A 99 9.00 5.65 -12.66
N LYS A 100 9.87 5.83 -13.66
CA LYS A 100 10.29 4.73 -14.55
C LYS A 100 10.96 3.59 -13.78
N SER A 101 11.84 3.90 -12.82
CA SER A 101 12.48 2.88 -11.98
C SER A 101 11.48 2.12 -11.11
N TYR A 102 10.43 2.77 -10.61
CA TYR A 102 9.38 2.09 -9.84
C TYR A 102 8.69 1.00 -10.66
N PHE A 103 8.26 1.32 -11.88
CA PHE A 103 7.60 0.36 -12.76
C PHE A 103 8.54 -0.72 -13.28
N TYR A 104 9.74 -0.33 -13.75
CA TYR A 104 10.70 -1.28 -14.34
C TYR A 104 11.19 -2.32 -13.33
N ARG A 105 11.40 -1.92 -12.07
CA ARG A 105 11.86 -2.85 -11.02
C ARG A 105 10.74 -3.62 -10.36
N ARG A 106 9.48 -3.34 -10.70
CA ARG A 106 8.35 -3.94 -10.00
C ARG A 106 8.25 -5.43 -10.32
N TYR A 107 8.40 -6.25 -9.29
CA TYR A 107 8.20 -7.69 -9.43
C TYR A 107 6.78 -8.02 -9.91
N GLY A 108 6.67 -8.98 -10.83
CA GLY A 108 5.40 -9.43 -11.38
C GLY A 108 4.80 -8.51 -12.44
N LEU A 109 5.54 -7.52 -12.94
CA LEU A 109 5.17 -6.71 -14.10
C LEU A 109 6.18 -6.83 -15.23
N ASN A 110 5.67 -6.83 -16.46
CA ASN A 110 6.44 -6.50 -17.65
C ASN A 110 5.92 -5.17 -18.18
N VAL A 111 6.82 -4.17 -18.30
CA VAL A 111 6.45 -2.79 -18.62
C VAL A 111 7.32 -2.26 -19.75
N PHE A 112 6.70 -1.65 -20.76
CA PHE A 112 7.42 -0.87 -21.77
C PHE A 112 6.84 0.54 -21.91
N LEU A 113 7.71 1.49 -22.26
CA LEU A 113 7.33 2.87 -22.52
C LEU A 113 6.74 2.94 -23.94
N GLU A 114 5.45 3.24 -24.05
CA GLU A 114 4.74 3.33 -25.32
C GLU A 114 4.74 4.76 -25.88
N PHE A 115 4.64 5.76 -25.01
CA PHE A 115 4.70 7.17 -25.38
C PHE A 115 5.38 7.99 -24.29
N GLU A 116 6.07 9.04 -24.70
CA GLU A 116 6.67 10.03 -23.81
C GLU A 116 6.69 11.41 -24.47
N SER A 117 6.29 12.43 -23.72
CA SER A 117 6.49 13.83 -24.08
C SER A 117 7.03 14.64 -22.88
N PHE A 118 7.87 15.63 -23.18
CA PHE A 118 8.47 16.51 -22.20
C PHE A 118 8.28 17.97 -22.61
N ASN A 119 7.60 18.73 -21.78
CA ASN A 119 7.50 20.18 -21.93
C ASN A 119 8.63 20.83 -21.11
N LYS A 120 9.65 21.35 -21.80
CA LYS A 120 10.83 21.98 -21.17
C LYS A 120 10.52 23.24 -20.37
N GLU A 121 9.51 24.01 -20.77
CA GLU A 121 9.16 25.29 -20.11
C GLU A 121 8.50 25.06 -18.76
N SER A 122 7.62 24.06 -18.69
CA SER A 122 6.88 23.70 -17.47
C SER A 122 7.52 22.55 -16.69
N MET A 123 8.58 21.93 -17.23
CA MET A 123 9.23 20.75 -16.68
C MET A 123 8.27 19.56 -16.47
N ILE A 124 7.23 19.46 -17.30
CA ILE A 124 6.22 18.41 -17.19
C ILE A 124 6.53 17.26 -18.15
N TRP A 125 6.55 16.05 -17.59
CA TRP A 125 6.52 14.80 -18.33
C TRP A 125 5.10 14.26 -18.45
N THR A 126 4.79 13.72 -19.62
CA THR A 126 3.67 12.80 -19.82
C THR A 126 4.20 11.49 -20.38
N ILE A 127 3.88 10.37 -19.74
CA ILE A 127 4.24 9.04 -20.23
C ILE A 127 3.01 8.15 -20.34
N VAL A 128 3.06 7.22 -21.29
CA VAL A 128 2.15 6.09 -21.36
C VAL A 128 2.96 4.81 -21.26
N LEU A 129 2.68 4.05 -20.22
CA LEU A 129 3.31 2.75 -19.95
C LEU A 129 2.34 1.66 -20.36
N ASN A 130 2.81 0.74 -21.21
CA ASN A 130 2.11 -0.50 -21.44
C ASN A 130 2.55 -1.51 -20.38
N VAL A 131 1.57 -2.13 -19.72
CA VAL A 131 1.78 -2.96 -18.54
C VAL A 131 1.13 -4.31 -18.78
N GLN A 132 1.92 -5.37 -18.65
CA GLN A 132 1.45 -6.74 -18.56
C GLN A 132 1.70 -7.26 -17.14
N ARG A 133 0.63 -7.74 -16.50
CA ARG A 133 0.66 -8.31 -15.15
C ARG A 133 0.94 -9.81 -15.22
N GLU A 134 1.98 -10.25 -14.54
CA GLU A 134 2.30 -11.67 -14.38
C GLU A 134 1.47 -12.28 -13.25
N ASN A 135 1.32 -13.60 -13.26
CA ASN A 135 0.62 -14.35 -12.20
C ASN A 135 -0.82 -13.87 -11.92
N PHE A 136 -1.46 -13.23 -12.89
CA PHE A 136 -2.72 -12.49 -12.74
C PHE A 136 -3.83 -13.27 -11.99
N GLU A 137 -4.04 -14.53 -12.33
CA GLU A 137 -5.06 -15.37 -11.67
C GLU A 137 -4.76 -15.64 -10.18
N LEU A 138 -3.49 -15.72 -9.78
CA LEU A 138 -3.10 -15.88 -8.36
C LEU A 138 -3.48 -14.66 -7.51
N TYR A 139 -3.64 -13.48 -8.14
CA TYR A 139 -4.07 -12.26 -7.45
C TYR A 139 -5.59 -12.19 -7.24
N LYS A 140 -6.36 -13.12 -7.82
CA LYS A 140 -7.80 -13.30 -7.56
C LYS A 140 -8.07 -14.36 -6.49
N ASP A 141 -7.13 -15.27 -6.26
CA ASP A 141 -7.32 -16.40 -5.35
C ASP A 141 -7.40 -15.93 -3.88
N SER A 142 -8.47 -16.36 -3.21
CA SER A 142 -8.79 -16.10 -1.80
C SER A 142 -8.28 -17.17 -0.84
N SER A 143 -7.52 -18.14 -1.32
CA SER A 143 -6.98 -19.23 -0.52
C SER A 143 -5.82 -18.79 0.38
N TRP A 144 -5.80 -19.30 1.62
CA TRP A 144 -4.83 -18.91 2.65
C TRP A 144 -4.04 -20.08 3.22
N THR A 145 -2.75 -19.83 3.43
CA THR A 145 -1.90 -20.55 4.37
C THR A 145 -1.69 -19.66 5.61
N PHE A 146 -2.06 -20.16 6.78
CA PHE A 146 -1.80 -19.52 8.07
C PHE A 146 -0.65 -20.23 8.76
N ALA A 147 0.47 -19.54 8.94
CA ALA A 147 1.65 -20.10 9.56
C ALA A 147 1.90 -19.49 10.94
N MET A 148 2.18 -20.35 11.91
CA MET A 148 2.44 -19.98 13.30
C MET A 148 3.85 -20.37 13.71
N LEU A 149 4.65 -19.37 14.09
CA LEU A 149 5.99 -19.55 14.67
C LEU A 149 5.86 -19.66 16.19
N THR A 150 6.27 -20.79 16.76
CA THR A 150 6.17 -21.03 18.21
C THR A 150 7.32 -21.85 18.76
N SER A 151 7.69 -21.57 20.01
CA SER A 151 8.62 -22.41 20.79
C SER A 151 7.93 -23.53 21.58
N GLY A 152 6.59 -23.61 21.50
CA GLY A 152 5.77 -24.54 22.31
C GLY A 152 5.41 -24.04 23.71
N LYS A 153 6.03 -22.94 24.18
CA LYS A 153 5.79 -22.39 25.52
C LYS A 153 4.41 -21.72 25.70
N LYS A 154 3.74 -21.37 24.60
CA LYS A 154 2.47 -20.63 24.60
C LYS A 154 1.35 -21.41 23.90
N GLU A 155 1.20 -22.68 24.27
CA GLU A 155 0.27 -23.60 23.61
C GLU A 155 -1.17 -23.09 23.57
N GLU A 156 -1.66 -22.49 24.66
CA GLU A 156 -3.01 -21.93 24.70
C GLU A 156 -3.22 -20.80 23.67
N ASN A 157 -2.20 -19.95 23.45
CA ASN A 157 -2.29 -18.88 22.45
C ASN A 157 -2.32 -19.45 21.03
N VAL A 158 -1.49 -20.45 20.74
CA VAL A 158 -1.50 -21.14 19.44
C VAL A 158 -2.86 -21.77 19.19
N LEU A 159 -3.44 -22.42 20.21
CA LEU A 159 -4.78 -22.99 20.12
C LEU A 159 -5.86 -21.93 19.87
N LYS A 160 -5.80 -20.77 20.54
CA LYS A 160 -6.70 -19.63 20.28
C LYS A 160 -6.58 -19.11 18.85
N PHE A 161 -5.35 -19.02 18.33
CA PHE A 161 -5.12 -18.64 16.93
C PHE A 161 -5.75 -19.64 15.95
N ILE A 162 -5.48 -20.94 16.13
CA ILE A 162 -6.05 -22.00 15.27
C ILE A 162 -7.58 -21.94 15.29
N LYS A 163 -8.18 -21.80 16.48
CA LYS A 163 -9.63 -21.63 16.65
C LYS A 163 -10.15 -20.38 15.93
N SER A 164 -9.45 -19.23 16.04
CA SER A 164 -9.87 -18.00 15.33
C SER A 164 -9.95 -18.15 13.81
N ILE A 165 -9.20 -19.10 13.23
CA ILE A 165 -9.32 -19.47 11.82
C ILE A 165 -10.50 -20.43 11.64
N ARG A 166 -10.50 -21.55 12.37
CA ARG A 166 -11.42 -22.68 12.18
C ARG A 166 -12.86 -22.41 12.63
N ASN A 167 -13.10 -21.35 13.39
CA ASN A 167 -14.44 -20.94 13.83
C ASN A 167 -15.31 -20.37 12.70
N SER A 168 -14.77 -20.23 11.49
CA SER A 168 -15.53 -19.82 10.30
C SER A 168 -15.53 -20.94 9.25
N GLU A 169 -16.63 -21.08 8.51
CA GLU A 169 -16.72 -22.01 7.37
C GLU A 169 -15.62 -21.72 6.33
N GLU A 170 -15.36 -20.44 6.09
CA GLU A 170 -14.27 -19.96 5.24
C GLU A 170 -12.91 -20.42 5.76
N GLY A 171 -12.72 -20.49 7.07
CA GLY A 171 -11.54 -21.04 7.71
C GLY A 171 -11.25 -22.50 7.38
N LEU A 172 -12.27 -23.32 7.11
CA LEU A 172 -12.10 -24.78 6.93
C LEU A 172 -11.37 -25.15 5.64
N LYS A 173 -11.48 -24.33 4.58
CA LYS A 173 -10.78 -24.54 3.29
C LYS A 173 -9.30 -24.13 3.30
N HIS A 174 -8.80 -23.59 4.41
CA HIS A 174 -7.47 -23.00 4.50
C HIS A 174 -6.44 -23.93 5.14
N GLU A 175 -5.19 -23.74 4.74
CA GLU A 175 -4.05 -24.47 5.26
C GLU A 175 -3.55 -23.82 6.55
N ILE A 176 -3.15 -24.62 7.54
CA ILE A 176 -2.48 -24.15 8.75
C ILE A 176 -1.15 -24.89 8.88
N ILE A 177 -0.07 -24.14 9.09
CA ILE A 177 1.29 -24.66 9.29
C ILE A 177 1.80 -24.21 10.66
N ILE A 178 2.29 -25.15 11.46
CA ILE A 178 2.95 -24.87 12.73
C ILE A 178 4.46 -25.08 12.55
N ALA A 179 5.23 -24.03 12.77
CA ALA A 179 6.68 -24.07 12.87
C ALA A 179 7.08 -24.02 14.35
N GLY A 180 6.98 -25.18 14.99
CA GLY A 180 7.27 -25.39 16.41
C GLY A 180 7.03 -26.85 16.80
N PRO A 181 7.17 -27.20 18.10
CA PRO A 181 6.98 -28.57 18.56
C PRO A 181 5.56 -29.06 18.29
N ARG A 182 5.44 -30.37 18.03
CA ARG A 182 4.16 -31.02 17.79
C ARG A 182 3.29 -31.02 19.05
N SER A 183 1.97 -30.86 18.88
CA SER A 183 1.02 -30.96 19.97
C SER A 183 -0.27 -31.64 19.53
N LYS A 184 -0.71 -32.61 20.33
CA LYS A 184 -2.00 -33.31 20.16
C LYS A 184 -3.19 -32.35 20.19
N ASN A 185 -3.07 -31.21 20.87
CA ASN A 185 -4.12 -30.21 20.96
C ASN A 185 -4.33 -29.46 19.63
N TYR A 186 -3.32 -29.41 18.76
CA TYR A 186 -3.43 -28.78 17.44
C TYR A 186 -3.83 -29.79 16.36
N ASP A 187 -3.39 -31.05 16.49
CA ASP A 187 -3.60 -32.11 15.49
C ASP A 187 -5.09 -32.27 15.12
N ILE A 188 -6.00 -32.07 16.08
CA ILE A 188 -7.47 -32.15 15.87
C ILE A 188 -8.01 -31.12 14.86
N TYR A 189 -7.24 -30.08 14.51
CA TYR A 189 -7.60 -29.04 13.55
C TYR A 189 -6.96 -29.22 12.16
N ASN A 190 -6.41 -30.42 11.90
CA ASN A 190 -5.75 -30.77 10.64
C ASN A 190 -4.65 -29.76 10.27
N VAL A 191 -3.73 -29.54 11.20
CA VAL A 191 -2.56 -28.68 11.00
C VAL A 191 -1.40 -29.47 10.38
N LYS A 192 -0.58 -28.80 9.59
CA LYS A 192 0.72 -29.32 9.13
C LYS A 192 1.82 -28.81 10.05
N TYR A 193 2.91 -29.55 10.13
CA TYR A 193 4.11 -29.13 10.85
C TYR A 193 5.25 -28.90 9.87
N LEU A 194 5.99 -27.81 10.07
CA LEU A 194 7.28 -27.64 9.42
C LEU A 194 8.28 -28.58 10.09
N ASP A 195 9.08 -29.31 9.30
CA ASP A 195 10.20 -30.07 9.83
C ASP A 195 11.29 -29.10 10.33
N LEU A 196 11.66 -29.25 11.60
CA LEU A 196 12.60 -28.37 12.29
C LEU A 196 13.96 -29.03 12.56
N SER A 197 14.21 -30.24 12.04
CA SER A 197 15.45 -30.99 12.30
C SER A 197 16.73 -30.19 12.01
N ASP A 198 16.70 -29.34 10.98
CA ASP A 198 17.85 -28.61 10.45
C ASP A 198 17.93 -27.16 10.93
N PHE A 199 17.12 -26.79 11.94
CA PHE A 199 17.00 -25.42 12.45
C PHE A 199 17.58 -25.27 13.85
N ARG A 200 18.26 -24.15 14.08
CA ARG A 200 18.78 -23.75 15.40
C ARG A 200 17.76 -22.88 16.13
N ASP A 201 17.52 -23.19 17.41
CA ASP A 201 16.55 -22.47 18.27
C ASP A 201 17.08 -22.02 19.64
N GLU A 202 18.25 -22.51 20.08
CA GLU A 202 18.64 -22.40 21.51
C GLU A 202 19.26 -21.04 21.90
N GLN A 203 19.84 -20.29 20.97
CA GLN A 203 20.47 -18.98 21.28
C GLN A 203 20.09 -17.88 20.28
N TYR A 204 20.05 -18.22 18.99
CA TYR A 204 19.59 -17.34 17.92
C TYR A 204 18.65 -18.11 17.01
N ALA A 205 17.34 -18.00 17.27
CA ALA A 205 16.35 -18.69 16.47
C ALA A 205 16.45 -18.22 15.00
N GLU A 206 16.56 -19.19 14.08
CA GLU A 206 16.70 -18.96 12.64
C GLU A 206 15.37 -18.53 12.00
N ILE A 207 14.82 -17.42 12.48
CA ILE A 207 13.46 -16.99 12.17
C ILE A 207 13.26 -16.72 10.68
N SER A 208 14.26 -16.15 10.00
CA SER A 208 14.23 -15.86 8.57
C SER A 208 14.21 -17.15 7.75
N ARG A 209 15.10 -18.11 8.04
CA ARG A 209 15.11 -19.44 7.42
C ARG A 209 13.76 -20.14 7.62
N LYS A 210 13.17 -20.05 8.82
CA LYS A 210 11.85 -20.63 9.11
C LYS A 210 10.74 -19.99 8.28
N LYS A 211 10.71 -18.66 8.18
CA LYS A 211 9.73 -17.93 7.34
C LYS A 211 9.87 -18.31 5.86
N ASN A 212 11.09 -18.47 5.36
CA ASN A 212 11.36 -18.95 4.00
C ASN A 212 10.91 -20.40 3.79
N ALA A 213 11.20 -21.30 4.74
CA ALA A 213 10.80 -22.70 4.66
C ALA A 213 9.28 -22.86 4.71
N ILE A 214 8.60 -22.10 5.59
CA ILE A 214 7.14 -21.95 5.60
C ILE A 214 6.62 -21.54 4.22
N ALA A 215 7.22 -20.49 3.62
CA ALA A 215 6.81 -20.02 2.31
C ALA A 215 6.95 -21.13 1.27
N ASN A 216 8.05 -21.87 1.26
CA ASN A 216 8.33 -22.95 0.30
C ASN A 216 7.27 -24.05 0.32
N ILE A 217 6.85 -24.51 1.51
CA ILE A 217 5.85 -25.58 1.65
C ILE A 217 4.41 -25.08 1.56
N ALA A 218 4.16 -23.77 1.64
CA ALA A 218 2.84 -23.19 1.51
C ALA A 218 2.28 -23.43 0.09
N THR A 219 1.02 -23.88 0.07
CA THR A 219 0.33 -24.30 -1.15
C THR A 219 -0.72 -23.30 -1.64
N LYS A 220 -1.09 -22.32 -0.81
CA LYS A 220 -2.15 -21.35 -1.12
C LYS A 220 -1.59 -20.05 -1.65
N ALA A 221 -2.42 -19.26 -2.33
CA ALA A 221 -1.98 -18.01 -2.97
C ALA A 221 -1.57 -16.92 -1.98
N ASN A 222 -2.20 -16.88 -0.81
CA ASN A 222 -1.93 -15.91 0.25
C ASN A 222 -1.33 -16.61 1.46
N ILE A 223 -0.36 -15.96 2.12
CA ILE A 223 0.25 -16.47 3.34
C ILE A 223 0.27 -15.42 4.43
N LEU A 224 -0.19 -15.79 5.62
CA LEU A 224 -0.02 -15.03 6.85
C LEU A 224 0.98 -15.78 7.73
N ILE A 225 2.04 -15.09 8.16
CA ILE A 225 3.00 -15.65 9.12
C ILE A 225 2.93 -14.82 10.39
N ALA A 226 2.65 -15.48 11.51
CA ALA A 226 2.51 -14.85 12.83
C ALA A 226 3.35 -15.55 13.89
N HIS A 227 3.72 -14.81 14.94
CA HIS A 227 4.23 -15.37 16.18
C HIS A 227 3.10 -15.84 17.12
N ASP A 228 3.43 -16.74 18.05
CA ASP A 228 2.52 -17.34 19.08
C ASP A 228 1.95 -16.40 20.14
N ARG A 229 1.95 -15.11 19.85
CA ARG A 229 1.29 -14.07 20.64
C ARG A 229 0.07 -13.49 19.95
N TYR A 230 -0.29 -13.92 18.74
CA TYR A 230 -1.43 -13.33 18.01
C TYR A 230 -2.64 -14.25 17.98
N VAL A 231 -3.82 -13.64 17.98
CA VAL A 231 -5.10 -14.24 17.61
C VAL A 231 -5.79 -13.35 16.58
N LEU A 232 -6.41 -13.94 15.56
CA LEU A 232 -7.14 -13.17 14.54
C LEU A 232 -8.49 -12.72 15.11
N SER A 233 -8.93 -11.52 14.73
CA SER A 233 -10.28 -11.04 15.06
C SER A 233 -11.28 -11.59 14.05
N ASP A 234 -12.56 -11.63 14.41
CA ASP A 234 -13.66 -12.10 13.53
C ASP A 234 -13.76 -11.29 12.22
N SER A 235 -13.21 -10.07 12.21
CA SER A 235 -13.13 -9.21 11.02
C SER A 235 -12.07 -9.62 10.00
N PHE A 236 -11.28 -10.68 10.25
CA PHE A 236 -10.19 -11.06 9.36
C PHE A 236 -10.69 -11.33 7.93
N PHE A 237 -11.58 -12.30 7.75
CA PHE A 237 -12.03 -12.73 6.42
C PHE A 237 -12.90 -11.68 5.73
N SER A 238 -13.86 -11.07 6.45
CA SER A 238 -14.68 -9.98 5.90
C SER A 238 -13.84 -8.76 5.53
N GLY A 239 -12.81 -8.46 6.31
CA GLY A 239 -11.87 -7.38 5.98
C GLY A 239 -11.08 -7.64 4.72
N PHE A 240 -10.69 -8.89 4.42
CA PHE A 240 -10.07 -9.22 3.13
C PHE A 240 -11.04 -9.21 1.94
N LYS A 241 -12.33 -9.52 2.16
CA LYS A 241 -13.35 -9.31 1.11
C LYS A 241 -13.49 -7.84 0.74
N ASN A 242 -13.43 -6.95 1.75
CA ASN A 242 -13.49 -5.50 1.53
C ASN A 242 -12.19 -4.93 0.95
N PHE A 243 -11.03 -5.39 1.45
CA PHE A 243 -9.73 -4.93 0.98
C PHE A 243 -9.37 -5.48 -0.40
N GLY A 244 -9.79 -6.70 -0.72
CA GLY A 244 -9.43 -7.42 -1.93
C GLY A 244 -8.18 -8.30 -1.80
N TYR A 245 -8.10 -9.30 -2.66
CA TYR A 245 -6.98 -10.25 -2.72
C TYR A 245 -5.87 -9.81 -3.69
N ASP A 246 -6.08 -8.71 -4.42
CA ASP A 246 -5.05 -8.10 -5.25
C ASP A 246 -4.13 -7.23 -4.38
N PHE A 247 -3.15 -7.86 -3.75
CA PHE A 247 -2.11 -7.24 -2.93
C PHE A 247 -0.81 -8.04 -3.08
N ASP A 248 0.32 -7.49 -2.63
CA ASP A 248 1.61 -8.19 -2.63
C ASP A 248 2.15 -8.44 -1.22
N PHE A 249 2.18 -7.39 -0.41
CA PHE A 249 2.75 -7.43 0.94
C PHE A 249 2.05 -6.41 1.85
N LEU A 250 1.50 -6.89 2.96
CA LEU A 250 0.78 -6.05 3.90
C LEU A 250 0.80 -6.60 5.32
N THR A 251 0.26 -5.81 6.24
CA THR A 251 -0.19 -6.27 7.56
C THR A 251 -1.62 -5.81 7.80
N ILE A 252 -2.18 -6.19 8.95
CA ILE A 252 -3.51 -5.83 9.41
C ILE A 252 -3.40 -4.99 10.68
N LYS A 253 -4.51 -4.38 11.13
CA LYS A 253 -4.50 -3.70 12.42
C LYS A 253 -4.19 -4.70 13.53
N GLN A 254 -3.37 -4.28 14.48
CA GLN A 254 -2.99 -5.12 15.61
C GLN A 254 -3.30 -4.37 16.90
N TYR A 255 -3.78 -5.08 17.91
CA TYR A 255 -4.19 -4.49 19.18
C TYR A 255 -3.61 -5.23 20.37
N TYR A 256 -3.27 -4.48 21.41
CA TYR A 256 -3.00 -5.02 22.74
C TYR A 256 -4.26 -5.59 23.38
N GLU A 257 -4.09 -6.32 24.49
CA GLU A 257 -5.22 -6.76 25.30
C GLU A 257 -6.04 -5.61 25.90
N SER A 258 -5.38 -4.47 26.14
CA SER A 258 -6.00 -3.22 26.57
C SER A 258 -6.87 -2.55 25.50
N GLY A 259 -6.81 -3.01 24.25
CA GLY A 259 -7.48 -2.37 23.11
C GLY A 259 -6.68 -1.24 22.46
N LYS A 260 -5.51 -0.87 23.01
CA LYS A 260 -4.60 0.07 22.35
C LYS A 260 -4.01 -0.54 21.09
N GLU A 261 -3.79 0.26 20.06
CA GLU A 261 -3.18 -0.21 18.81
C GLU A 261 -1.69 -0.55 19.01
N PHE A 262 -1.32 -1.72 18.52
CA PHE A 262 0.05 -2.23 18.45
C PHE A 262 0.73 -1.66 17.18
N PRO A 263 2.02 -1.25 17.24
CA PRO A 263 2.72 -0.66 16.10
C PRO A 263 3.05 -1.72 15.03
N ALA A 264 2.06 -2.01 14.18
CA ALA A 264 2.16 -2.96 13.08
C ALA A 264 2.79 -2.37 11.81
N TYR A 265 2.51 -1.11 11.53
CA TYR A 265 2.94 -0.37 10.34
C TYR A 265 3.81 0.82 10.76
N CYS A 266 5.06 0.80 10.35
CA CYS A 266 6.12 1.57 11.00
C CYS A 266 7.09 2.17 9.99
N CYS A 267 7.79 3.22 10.37
CA CYS A 267 8.96 3.70 9.65
C CYS A 267 10.12 3.93 10.62
N ARG A 268 11.30 4.24 10.09
CA ARG A 268 12.48 4.54 10.91
C ARG A 268 13.06 5.89 10.56
N ALA A 269 13.81 6.48 11.49
CA ALA A 269 14.53 7.73 11.26
C ALA A 269 15.55 7.65 10.11
N SER A 270 16.03 6.45 9.75
CA SER A 270 16.91 6.21 8.61
C SER A 270 16.43 5.02 7.78
N SER A 271 16.64 5.07 6.47
CA SER A 271 16.44 3.96 5.52
C SER A 271 17.60 2.97 5.49
N ASP A 272 18.71 3.26 6.16
CA ASP A 272 19.88 2.39 6.22
C ASP A 272 19.71 1.26 7.23
N LEU A 273 20.39 0.13 7.01
CA LEU A 273 20.32 -1.04 7.89
C LEU A 273 21.22 -0.83 9.13
N ILE A 274 20.91 0.23 9.88
CA ILE A 274 21.54 0.62 11.14
C ILE A 274 20.46 0.76 12.21
N TRP A 275 20.86 0.72 13.49
CA TRP A 275 19.94 1.04 14.58
C TRP A 275 19.44 2.48 14.45
N ALA A 276 18.12 2.63 14.39
CA ALA A 276 17.45 3.92 14.24
C ALA A 276 16.16 3.92 15.06
N THR A 277 15.70 5.12 15.43
CA THR A 277 14.44 5.26 16.17
C THR A 277 13.27 4.73 15.31
N PRO A 278 12.47 3.79 15.83
CA PRO A 278 11.27 3.33 15.16
C PRO A 278 10.09 4.27 15.45
N PHE A 279 9.27 4.49 14.43
CA PHE A 279 8.06 5.29 14.51
C PHE A 279 6.84 4.46 14.11
N LYS A 280 5.76 4.56 14.87
CA LYS A 280 4.44 4.06 14.47
C LYS A 280 3.83 5.02 13.46
N VAL A 281 3.39 4.53 12.31
CA VAL A 281 2.74 5.32 11.26
C VAL A 281 1.22 5.16 11.37
N ASP A 282 0.54 6.24 11.78
CA ASP A 282 -0.92 6.25 11.95
C ASP A 282 -1.66 6.62 10.65
N ASN A 283 -0.97 7.32 9.73
CA ASN A 283 -1.53 7.72 8.45
C ASN A 283 -1.14 6.72 7.35
N TYR A 284 -2.05 5.80 7.03
CA TYR A 284 -1.82 4.77 6.01
C TYR A 284 -1.79 5.31 4.56
N ASN A 285 -2.03 6.61 4.33
CA ASN A 285 -1.79 7.26 3.05
C ASN A 285 -0.32 7.69 2.86
N GLN A 286 0.58 7.26 3.76
CA GLN A 286 2.01 7.54 3.69
C GLN A 286 2.82 6.25 3.59
N CYS A 287 3.84 6.29 2.74
CA CYS A 287 4.85 5.26 2.57
C CYS A 287 6.23 5.93 2.58
N TYR A 288 6.97 5.71 3.65
CA TYR A 288 8.31 6.25 3.82
C TYR A 288 9.36 5.41 3.06
N GLU A 289 10.51 6.01 2.72
CA GLU A 289 11.65 5.23 2.21
C GLU A 289 12.24 4.26 3.26
N SER A 290 11.92 4.47 4.53
CA SER A 290 12.25 3.59 5.66
C SER A 290 11.05 2.78 6.18
N GLN A 291 9.97 2.69 5.38
CA GLN A 291 8.75 1.96 5.74
C GLN A 291 9.07 0.48 6.00
N TYR A 292 8.48 -0.06 7.06
CA TYR A 292 8.49 -1.49 7.35
C TYR A 292 7.22 -1.93 8.07
N ILE A 293 6.96 -3.24 8.01
CA ILE A 293 5.92 -3.91 8.77
C ILE A 293 6.60 -4.63 9.93
N ASN A 294 6.06 -4.51 11.14
CA ASN A 294 6.58 -5.22 12.30
C ASN A 294 6.50 -6.74 12.10
N GLY A 295 7.61 -7.44 12.35
CA GLY A 295 7.79 -8.86 12.05
C GLY A 295 6.88 -9.84 12.79
N GLY A 296 6.09 -9.36 13.76
CA GLY A 296 5.17 -10.16 14.56
C GLY A 296 4.06 -10.85 13.76
N LEU A 297 3.50 -10.15 12.77
CA LEU A 297 2.44 -10.64 11.89
C LEU A 297 2.58 -9.96 10.53
N MET A 298 2.92 -10.76 9.53
CA MET A 298 3.19 -10.31 8.16
C MET A 298 2.36 -11.13 7.17
N ILE A 299 1.85 -10.48 6.12
CA ILE A 299 0.99 -11.11 5.12
C ILE A 299 1.57 -10.85 3.73
N PHE A 300 1.68 -11.91 2.94
CA PHE A 300 2.28 -11.86 1.62
C PHE A 300 1.42 -12.61 0.60
N LYS A 301 1.61 -12.28 -0.68
CA LYS A 301 1.42 -13.27 -1.73
C LYS A 301 2.52 -14.32 -1.61
N THR A 302 2.12 -15.58 -1.57
CA THR A 302 3.03 -16.71 -1.37
C THR A 302 4.10 -16.75 -2.45
N ASN A 303 3.69 -16.56 -3.71
CA ASN A 303 4.64 -16.54 -4.84
C ASN A 303 5.68 -15.42 -4.69
N THR A 304 5.25 -14.22 -4.31
CA THR A 304 6.15 -13.08 -4.11
C THR A 304 7.17 -13.35 -2.99
N LEU A 305 6.72 -13.89 -1.85
CA LEU A 305 7.62 -14.24 -0.75
C LEU A 305 8.62 -15.35 -1.11
N LYS A 306 8.20 -16.36 -1.89
CA LYS A 306 9.08 -17.43 -2.39
C LYS A 306 10.22 -16.91 -3.27
N ASN A 307 10.03 -15.77 -3.94
CA ASN A 307 11.01 -15.20 -4.86
C ASN A 307 11.94 -14.20 -4.17
N ILE A 308 11.40 -13.26 -3.38
CA ILE A 308 12.22 -12.22 -2.73
C ILE A 308 12.97 -12.78 -1.53
N LYS A 309 12.28 -13.58 -0.69
CA LYS A 309 12.78 -14.27 0.51
C LYS A 309 13.36 -13.36 1.59
N PHE A 310 13.23 -13.79 2.84
CA PHE A 310 14.00 -13.22 3.94
C PHE A 310 15.49 -13.55 3.77
N ASN A 311 16.37 -12.70 4.31
CA ASN A 311 17.79 -13.03 4.41
C ASN A 311 18.03 -14.11 5.47
N ASP A 312 18.42 -15.30 5.03
CA ASP A 312 18.65 -16.48 5.90
C ASP A 312 19.73 -16.27 6.97
N LEU A 313 20.59 -15.25 6.81
CA LEU A 313 21.63 -14.92 7.79
C LEU A 313 21.11 -14.10 8.97
N LEU A 314 19.92 -13.49 8.85
CA LEU A 314 19.31 -12.70 9.92
C LEU A 314 18.49 -13.59 10.84
N MET A 315 18.87 -13.57 12.12
CA MET A 315 18.21 -14.32 13.19
C MET A 315 17.12 -13.49 13.86
N TRP A 316 16.41 -14.10 14.80
CA TRP A 316 15.42 -13.38 15.60
C TRP A 316 16.03 -12.13 16.27
N ASN A 317 15.31 -11.01 16.17
CA ASN A 317 15.69 -9.70 16.71
C ASN A 317 16.92 -9.05 16.04
N GLN A 318 17.17 -9.37 14.76
CA GLN A 318 18.26 -8.79 13.95
C GLN A 318 17.73 -7.97 12.76
N MET A 319 16.62 -7.25 12.95
CA MET A 319 16.00 -6.38 11.93
C MET A 319 15.56 -7.13 10.66
N GLU A 320 15.18 -8.41 10.77
CA GLU A 320 14.79 -9.21 9.61
C GLU A 320 13.54 -8.67 8.92
N ASP A 321 12.65 -8.07 9.69
CA ASP A 321 11.41 -7.44 9.23
C ASP A 321 11.67 -6.11 8.49
N VAL A 322 12.66 -5.33 8.95
CA VAL A 322 13.12 -4.12 8.27
C VAL A 322 13.82 -4.46 6.96
N GLU A 323 14.70 -5.47 6.98
CA GLU A 323 15.50 -5.85 5.83
C GLU A 323 14.61 -6.40 4.69
N ILE A 324 13.68 -7.31 5.01
CA ILE A 324 12.76 -7.83 3.98
C ILE A 324 11.88 -6.72 3.39
N CYS A 325 11.42 -5.75 4.20
CA CYS A 325 10.64 -4.63 3.69
C CYS A 325 11.46 -3.78 2.71
N LYS A 326 12.74 -3.57 3.01
CA LYS A 326 13.66 -2.86 2.12
C LYS A 326 13.83 -3.60 0.79
N GLU A 327 13.96 -4.92 0.80
CA GLU A 327 14.06 -5.71 -0.43
C GLU A 327 12.75 -5.69 -1.24
N PHE A 328 11.59 -5.84 -0.60
CA PHE A 328 10.29 -5.68 -1.27
C PHE A 328 10.15 -4.31 -1.94
N MET A 329 10.53 -3.23 -1.25
CA MET A 329 10.48 -1.88 -1.83
C MET A 329 11.46 -1.66 -2.98
N LYS A 330 12.67 -2.25 -2.92
CA LYS A 330 13.62 -2.25 -4.05
C LYS A 330 13.04 -2.95 -5.29
N CYS A 331 12.21 -3.96 -5.08
CA CYS A 331 11.44 -4.65 -6.12
C CYS A 331 10.10 -3.96 -6.45
N GLY A 332 9.96 -2.65 -6.15
CA GLY A 332 8.77 -1.87 -6.50
C GLY A 332 7.48 -2.27 -5.77
N ILE A 333 7.56 -3.10 -4.72
CA ILE A 333 6.42 -3.53 -3.92
C ILE A 333 6.28 -2.64 -2.69
N VAL A 334 5.07 -2.14 -2.49
CA VAL A 334 4.76 -1.20 -1.42
C VAL A 334 4.15 -1.97 -0.23
N PRO A 335 4.72 -1.87 0.98
CA PRO A 335 4.08 -2.39 2.18
C PRO A 335 2.75 -1.68 2.41
N ARG A 336 1.64 -2.42 2.59
CA ARG A 336 0.30 -1.84 2.83
C ARG A 336 -0.26 -2.22 4.21
N MET A 337 -1.31 -1.52 4.61
CA MET A 337 -2.13 -1.84 5.77
C MET A 337 -3.56 -2.17 5.33
N ASN A 338 -4.00 -3.41 5.56
CA ASN A 338 -5.41 -3.74 5.49
C ASN A 338 -6.08 -3.30 6.80
N TYR A 339 -6.73 -2.14 6.75
CA TYR A 339 -7.35 -1.49 7.90
C TYR A 339 -8.75 -2.01 8.25
N PHE A 340 -9.29 -2.96 7.47
CA PHE A 340 -10.57 -3.63 7.73
C PHE A 340 -10.42 -4.92 8.55
N SER A 341 -9.23 -5.53 8.52
CA SER A 341 -8.92 -6.75 9.26
C SER A 341 -8.11 -6.42 10.52
N ALA A 342 -8.24 -7.25 11.55
CA ALA A 342 -7.55 -7.04 12.82
C ALA A 342 -7.04 -8.34 13.46
N ALA A 343 -6.03 -8.20 14.30
CA ALA A 343 -5.54 -9.22 15.23
C ALA A 343 -5.30 -8.61 16.61
N LYS A 344 -5.27 -9.48 17.62
CA LYS A 344 -5.02 -9.11 19.01
C LYS A 344 -3.78 -9.85 19.52
N THR A 345 -2.91 -9.16 20.24
CA THR A 345 -1.80 -9.79 20.95
C THR A 345 -2.26 -10.36 22.29
N LEU A 346 -1.72 -11.50 22.72
CA LEU A 346 -2.03 -12.20 23.96
C LEU A 346 -0.81 -12.26 24.87
N GLY A 347 -0.96 -11.81 26.12
CA GLY A 347 0.10 -11.80 27.13
C GLY A 347 1.24 -10.82 26.83
N ILE A 348 0.95 -9.74 26.09
CA ILE A 348 1.94 -8.72 25.72
C ILE A 348 1.56 -7.39 26.37
N SER A 349 2.45 -6.87 27.22
CA SER A 349 2.31 -5.54 27.81
C SER A 349 2.61 -4.44 26.79
N GLU A 350 1.96 -3.29 26.89
CA GLU A 350 2.26 -2.11 26.06
C GLU A 350 3.72 -1.65 26.16
N LYS A 351 4.41 -1.96 27.28
CA LYS A 351 5.85 -1.71 27.46
C LYS A 351 6.70 -2.43 26.42
N TYR A 352 6.20 -3.53 25.83
CA TYR A 352 6.89 -4.31 24.80
C TYR A 352 7.28 -3.46 23.58
N THR A 353 6.48 -2.45 23.25
CA THR A 353 6.79 -1.50 22.15
C THR A 353 7.04 -0.09 22.65
N GLY A 354 7.46 0.07 23.91
CA GLY A 354 7.69 1.39 24.51
C GLY A 354 8.77 2.24 23.81
N THR A 355 9.58 1.64 22.93
CA THR A 355 10.59 2.32 22.11
C THR A 355 10.01 3.03 20.89
N PHE A 356 8.80 2.66 20.45
CA PHE A 356 8.15 3.26 19.29
C PHE A 356 7.65 4.66 19.62
N LYS A 357 8.04 5.63 18.80
CA LYS A 357 7.56 7.01 18.90
C LYS A 357 6.48 7.27 17.85
N LYS A 358 5.74 8.38 17.99
CA LYS A 358 4.93 8.90 16.89
C LYS A 358 5.85 9.49 15.82
N VAL A 359 5.42 9.41 14.56
CA VAL A 359 6.13 10.12 13.48
C VAL A 359 6.17 11.61 13.82
N PRO A 360 7.34 12.26 13.82
CA PRO A 360 7.44 13.68 14.06
C PRO A 360 6.89 14.46 12.86
N ARG A 361 6.34 15.65 13.09
CA ARG A 361 5.68 16.47 12.04
C ARG A 361 6.56 16.74 10.81
N ASN A 362 7.87 16.83 11.00
CA ASN A 362 8.82 17.04 9.90
C ASN A 362 9.03 15.79 9.04
N LEU A 363 8.75 14.59 9.55
CA LEU A 363 8.62 13.37 8.75
C LEU A 363 7.19 13.23 8.21
N GLU A 364 6.18 13.73 8.93
CA GLU A 364 4.83 13.92 8.39
C GLU A 364 4.74 15.17 7.49
N LEU A 365 5.54 15.27 6.43
CA LEU A 365 5.31 16.28 5.39
C LEU A 365 3.97 15.97 4.71
N ILE A 366 2.89 16.46 5.33
CA ILE A 366 1.52 16.40 4.84
C ILE A 366 1.38 17.56 3.87
N VAL A 367 1.48 17.28 2.58
CA VAL A 367 1.07 18.27 1.58
C VAL A 367 -0.33 17.90 1.14
N ASN A 368 -1.32 18.59 1.72
CA ASN A 368 -2.72 18.43 1.40
C ASN A 368 -2.98 18.94 -0.03
N PRO A 369 -3.52 18.13 -0.97
CA PRO A 369 -3.89 18.62 -2.30
C PRO A 369 -4.98 19.70 -2.25
N VAL A 370 -5.74 19.79 -1.15
CA VAL A 370 -6.72 20.88 -0.93
C VAL A 370 -6.07 22.14 -0.35
N ASN A 371 -4.86 22.04 0.25
CA ASN A 371 -4.04 23.22 0.60
C ASN A 371 -3.04 23.58 -0.50
N MET A 372 -3.06 22.87 -1.65
CA MET A 372 -2.41 23.32 -2.88
C MET A 372 -3.32 24.29 -3.66
N GLU A 373 -4.02 25.15 -2.94
CA GLU A 373 -4.37 26.46 -3.46
C GLU A 373 -3.59 27.49 -2.65
N LEU A 374 -2.80 28.28 -3.37
CA LEU A 374 -2.07 29.47 -2.94
C LEU A 374 -0.65 29.21 -2.43
N GLU A 375 0.29 29.06 -3.37
CA GLU A 375 1.57 29.74 -3.20
C GLU A 375 1.32 31.22 -2.87
N ASP A 376 2.13 31.76 -1.97
CA ASP A 376 2.18 33.14 -1.46
C ASP A 376 2.31 34.20 -2.58
N TYR A 377 1.28 34.35 -3.41
CA TYR A 377 1.12 35.44 -4.35
C TYR A 377 -0.06 36.31 -3.93
N ASP A 378 0.26 37.35 -3.17
CA ASP A 378 -0.55 38.56 -2.93
C ASP A 378 -1.81 38.38 -2.03
N GLU A 379 -1.62 37.95 -0.79
CA GLU A 379 -2.70 37.79 0.21
C GLU A 379 -3.43 39.09 0.60
N LYS A 380 -2.88 40.29 0.36
CA LYS A 380 -3.55 41.54 0.79
C LYS A 380 -4.63 42.04 -0.16
N ASN A 381 -4.56 41.73 -1.45
CA ASN A 381 -5.51 42.27 -2.45
C ASN A 381 -6.70 41.34 -2.75
N ASN A 382 -6.54 40.03 -2.56
CA ASN A 382 -7.57 39.04 -2.93
C ASN A 382 -8.68 38.85 -1.88
N TYR A 383 -8.41 39.11 -0.60
CA TYR A 383 -9.41 39.01 0.46
C TYR A 383 -10.54 40.05 0.30
N ILE A 384 -10.16 41.27 -0.09
CA ILE A 384 -11.10 42.38 -0.30
C ILE A 384 -12.01 42.08 -1.50
N TYR A 385 -11.45 41.55 -2.60
CA TYR A 385 -12.24 41.20 -3.78
C TYR A 385 -13.23 40.05 -3.51
N SER A 386 -12.80 38.98 -2.84
CA SER A 386 -13.66 37.83 -2.51
C SER A 386 -14.82 38.22 -1.59
N PHE A 387 -14.56 39.10 -0.61
CA PHE A 387 -15.57 39.64 0.27
C PHE A 387 -16.59 40.52 -0.48
N ILE A 388 -16.13 41.47 -1.28
CA ILE A 388 -17.01 42.35 -2.09
C ILE A 388 -17.81 41.52 -3.10
N ALA A 389 -17.19 40.52 -3.72
CA ALA A 389 -17.86 39.62 -4.66
C ALA A 389 -18.97 38.81 -3.99
N LYS A 390 -18.84 38.39 -2.73
CA LYS A 390 -19.92 37.66 -2.03
C LYS A 390 -21.17 38.52 -1.79
N ILE A 391 -21.00 39.81 -1.54
CA ILE A 391 -22.07 40.74 -1.18
C ILE A 391 -22.81 41.28 -2.42
N LEU A 392 -22.19 41.23 -3.60
CA LEU A 392 -22.79 41.76 -4.83
C LEU A 392 -23.93 40.87 -5.40
N PRO A 393 -25.07 41.46 -5.80
CA PRO A 393 -26.19 40.75 -6.42
C PRO A 393 -25.80 40.02 -7.71
N LYS A 394 -26.39 38.84 -7.96
CA LYS A 394 -26.12 38.00 -9.15
C LYS A 394 -26.23 38.75 -10.48
N LYS A 395 -27.21 39.66 -10.63
CA LYS A 395 -27.40 40.47 -11.86
C LYS A 395 -26.21 41.39 -12.17
N PHE A 396 -25.49 41.85 -11.14
CA PHE A 396 -24.34 42.73 -11.32
C PHE A 396 -23.09 41.96 -11.75
N LYS A 397 -22.96 40.70 -11.31
CA LYS A 397 -21.85 39.80 -11.64
C LYS A 397 -21.82 39.35 -13.11
N SER A 398 -22.97 39.39 -13.78
CA SER A 398 -23.10 39.11 -15.22
C SER A 398 -22.88 40.34 -16.09
N SER A 399 -22.66 41.52 -15.52
CA SER A 399 -22.41 42.74 -16.31
C SER A 399 -21.02 42.72 -16.95
N LYS A 400 -20.91 43.23 -18.18
CA LYS A 400 -19.61 43.40 -18.87
C LYS A 400 -18.63 44.25 -18.06
N PHE A 401 -19.13 45.19 -17.27
CA PHE A 401 -18.33 46.05 -16.40
C PHE A 401 -17.66 45.26 -15.26
N TYR A 402 -18.42 44.43 -14.54
CA TYR A 402 -17.90 43.58 -13.47
C TYR A 402 -16.87 42.57 -13.98
N LEU A 403 -17.10 41.97 -15.15
CA LEU A 403 -16.15 41.04 -15.77
C LEU A 403 -14.83 41.73 -16.16
N LYS A 404 -14.88 43.00 -16.61
CA LYS A 404 -13.69 43.79 -16.95
C LYS A 404 -12.84 44.13 -15.72
N ILE A 405 -13.49 44.42 -14.58
CA ILE A 405 -12.82 44.65 -13.30
C ILE A 405 -12.21 43.35 -12.75
N ARG A 406 -12.94 42.24 -12.83
CA ARG A 406 -12.45 40.90 -12.45
C ARG A 406 -11.18 40.52 -13.19
N LYS A 407 -11.14 40.77 -14.51
CA LYS A 407 -9.99 40.49 -15.38
C LYS A 407 -8.73 41.24 -14.91
N LYS A 408 -8.91 42.48 -14.45
CA LYS A 408 -7.82 43.37 -14.03
C LYS A 408 -7.31 43.08 -12.61
N LEU A 409 -8.15 42.49 -11.74
CA LEU A 409 -7.80 42.19 -10.34
C LEU A 409 -7.27 40.77 -10.11
N ILE A 410 -7.64 39.79 -10.94
CA ILE A 410 -7.26 38.37 -10.76
C ILE A 410 -6.27 37.90 -11.84
N GLY A 411 -5.84 38.77 -12.74
CA GLY A 411 -4.78 38.46 -13.72
C GLY A 411 -5.11 37.35 -14.73
N ARG A 412 -6.39 37.05 -14.98
CA ARG A 412 -6.87 36.09 -15.99
C ARG A 412 -7.74 36.77 -17.03
#